data_AF-A0A109BJM1-F1
#
_entry.id   AF-A0A109BJM1-F1
#
_cell.length_a   1.000
_cell.length_b   1.000
_cell.length_c   1.000
_cell.angle_alpha   90.00
_cell.angle_beta   90.00
_cell.angle_gamma   90.00
#
_symmetry.space_group_name_H-M   'P 1'
#
loop_
_entity.id
_entity.type
_entity.pdbx_description
1 polymer ?
#
loop_
_entity_poly.entity_id
_entity_poly.type
_entity_poly.pdbx_seq_one_letter_code
_entity_poly.pdbx_strand_id
1 'polypeptide(L)'
;MAANEKTSPAVARIAAKGIKAPGTLTHSEIKKLAASALTQAADAPKKEPAKKKAVRKVASKPIKAKPVKAKAVAAKTTAAAKKGAAKKAVKKRVPAKKR
;
A
#
# COMPACT_ATOMS: atom_id res chain seq x y z
N MET A 1 -6.70 -14.69 -12.46
CA MET A 1 -6.06 -14.72 -11.14
C MET A 1 -6.33 -16.07 -10.53
N ALA A 2 -5.30 -16.74 -10.04
CA ALA A 2 -5.47 -18.02 -9.38
C ALA A 2 -6.31 -17.83 -8.11
N ALA A 3 -7.13 -18.82 -7.74
CA ALA A 3 -8.07 -18.74 -6.61
C ALA A 3 -7.43 -18.38 -5.25
N ASN A 4 -6.10 -18.45 -5.15
CA ASN A 4 -5.33 -18.22 -3.92
C ASN A 4 -4.26 -17.10 -4.03
N GLU A 5 -4.26 -16.27 -5.08
CA GLU A 5 -3.29 -15.16 -5.17
C GLU A 5 -3.57 -14.08 -4.11
N LYS A 6 -2.65 -13.92 -3.16
CA LYS A 6 -2.69 -12.89 -2.11
C LYS A 6 -2.17 -11.55 -2.66
N THR A 7 -2.80 -11.00 -3.69
CA THR A 7 -2.54 -9.62 -4.13
C THR A 7 -3.55 -8.65 -3.54
N SER A 8 -3.12 -7.46 -3.14
CA SER A 8 -4.05 -6.47 -2.60
C SER A 8 -5.05 -6.02 -3.68
N PRO A 9 -6.31 -5.71 -3.32
CA PRO A 9 -7.32 -5.27 -4.30
C PRO A 9 -6.90 -4.04 -5.11
N ALA A 10 -6.07 -3.17 -4.52
CA ALA A 10 -5.53 -1.99 -5.19
C ALA A 10 -4.58 -2.36 -6.34
N VAL A 11 -3.67 -3.31 -6.12
CA VAL A 11 -2.74 -3.79 -7.15
C VAL A 11 -3.48 -4.54 -8.25
N ALA A 12 -4.46 -5.38 -7.88
CA ALA A 12 -5.32 -6.08 -8.84
C ALA A 12 -6.06 -5.12 -9.78
N ARG A 13 -6.61 -4.02 -9.24
CA ARG A 13 -7.29 -2.98 -10.04
C ARG A 13 -6.32 -2.26 -10.98
N ILE A 14 -5.12 -1.93 -10.52
CA ILE A 14 -4.10 -1.29 -11.35
C ILE A 14 -3.67 -2.22 -12.49
N ALA A 15 -3.47 -3.51 -12.21
CA ALA A 15 -3.11 -4.51 -13.22
C ALA A 15 -4.22 -4.66 -14.27
N ALA A 16 -5.49 -4.78 -13.84
CA ALA A 16 -6.63 -4.86 -14.75
C ALA A 16 -6.74 -3.61 -15.65
N LYS A 17 -6.51 -2.42 -15.10
CA LYS A 17 -6.47 -1.17 -15.85
C LYS A 17 -5.33 -1.17 -16.88
N GLY A 18 -4.14 -1.64 -16.50
CA GLY A 18 -2.97 -1.75 -17.37
C GLY A 18 -3.16 -2.70 -18.54
N ILE A 19 -3.79 -3.86 -18.31
CA ILE A 19 -4.11 -4.84 -19.37
C ILE A 19 -5.09 -4.25 -20.38
N LYS A 20 -6.11 -3.51 -19.92
CA LYS A 20 -7.13 -2.93 -20.80
C LYS A 20 -6.63 -1.69 -21.55
N ALA A 21 -5.83 -0.84 -20.91
CA ALA A 21 -5.38 0.43 -21.47
C ALA A 21 -4.01 0.85 -20.90
N PRO A 22 -2.90 0.37 -21.45
CA PRO A 22 -1.56 0.55 -20.87
C PRO A 22 -1.13 2.01 -20.79
N GLY A 23 -1.56 2.87 -21.72
CA GLY A 23 -1.24 4.31 -21.72
C GLY A 23 -1.97 5.14 -20.66
N THR A 24 -2.90 4.55 -19.91
CA THR A 24 -3.71 5.27 -18.90
C THR A 24 -3.13 5.16 -17.48
N LEU A 25 -2.05 4.41 -17.31
CA LEU A 25 -1.38 4.25 -16.04
C LEU A 25 -0.52 5.48 -15.73
N THR A 26 -0.72 6.02 -14.55
CA THR A 26 0.14 7.08 -14.01
C THR A 26 1.47 6.50 -13.55
N HIS A 27 2.49 7.34 -13.47
CA HIS A 27 3.82 6.92 -13.02
C HIS A 27 3.81 6.33 -11.59
N SER A 28 2.91 6.78 -10.72
CA SER A 28 2.74 6.23 -9.36
C SER A 28 2.09 4.85 -9.36
N GLU A 29 1.13 4.58 -10.25
CA GLU A 29 0.53 3.26 -10.44
C GLU A 29 1.56 2.26 -10.98
N ILE A 30 2.38 2.67 -11.95
CA ILE A 30 3.46 1.85 -12.51
C ILE A 30 4.45 1.46 -11.41
N LYS A 31 4.90 2.43 -10.59
CA LYS A 31 5.81 2.16 -9.47
C LYS A 31 5.21 1.19 -8.45
N LYS A 32 3.92 1.32 -8.14
CA LYS A 32 3.22 0.40 -7.22
C LYS A 32 3.16 -1.03 -7.78
N LEU A 33 2.86 -1.16 -9.06
CA LEU A 33 2.78 -2.47 -9.72
C LEU A 33 4.17 -3.12 -9.80
N ALA A 34 5.21 -2.36 -10.17
CA ALA A 34 6.59 -2.83 -10.21
C ALA A 34 7.12 -3.23 -8.83
N ALA A 35 6.85 -2.41 -7.79
CA ALA A 35 7.23 -2.75 -6.42
C ALA A 35 6.53 -4.03 -5.93
N SER A 36 5.26 -4.24 -6.31
CA SER A 36 4.56 -5.49 -6.01
C SER A 36 5.20 -6.68 -6.71
N ALA A 37 5.67 -6.54 -7.95
CA ALA A 37 6.33 -7.62 -8.67
C ALA A 37 7.70 -7.97 -8.06
N LEU A 38 8.47 -6.99 -7.61
CA LEU A 38 9.79 -7.20 -6.98
C LEU A 38 9.72 -7.83 -5.58
N THR A 39 8.62 -7.62 -4.87
CA THR A 39 8.42 -8.12 -3.49
C THR A 39 7.65 -9.42 -3.42
N GLN A 40 7.13 -9.92 -4.55
CA GLN A 40 6.64 -11.30 -4.64
C GLN A 40 7.84 -12.24 -4.54
N ALA A 41 8.21 -12.60 -3.31
CA ALA A 41 9.02 -13.79 -3.06
C ALA A 41 8.29 -14.98 -3.70
N ALA A 42 9.04 -15.85 -4.37
CA ALA A 42 8.49 -17.08 -4.93
C ALA A 42 7.62 -17.77 -3.87
N ASP A 43 6.40 -18.16 -4.24
CA ASP A 43 5.49 -18.86 -3.35
C ASP A 43 6.18 -20.18 -2.98
N ALA A 44 6.83 -20.20 -1.82
CA ALA A 44 7.50 -21.39 -1.34
C ALA A 44 6.42 -22.45 -1.16
N PRO A 45 6.58 -23.66 -1.73
CA PRO A 45 5.58 -24.70 -1.57
C PRO A 45 5.30 -24.84 -0.08
N LYS A 46 4.02 -24.72 0.29
CA LYS A 46 3.59 -24.81 1.69
C LYS A 46 4.16 -26.09 2.25
N LYS A 47 5.16 -25.99 3.14
CA LYS A 47 5.58 -27.12 3.97
C LYS A 47 4.32 -27.63 4.64
N GLU A 48 3.98 -28.88 4.36
CA GLU A 48 2.90 -29.56 5.03
C GLU A 48 3.04 -29.33 6.54
N PRO A 49 1.94 -29.07 7.27
CA PRO A 49 2.02 -28.87 8.69
C PRO A 49 2.63 -30.12 9.32
N ALA A 50 3.88 -30.01 9.77
CA ALA A 50 4.53 -31.05 10.53
C ALA A 50 3.60 -31.40 11.68
N LYS A 51 3.10 -32.65 11.67
CA LYS A 51 2.24 -33.20 12.72
C LYS A 51 2.87 -32.81 14.04
N LYS A 52 2.18 -31.97 14.82
CA LYS A 52 2.64 -31.54 16.14
C LYS A 52 2.84 -32.79 16.98
N LYS A 53 4.08 -33.26 17.14
CA LYS A 53 4.42 -34.16 18.25
C LYS A 53 4.05 -33.39 19.51
N ALA A 54 3.17 -33.99 20.31
CA ALA A 54 2.68 -33.41 21.55
C ALA A 54 3.86 -33.03 22.43
N VAL A 55 4.15 -31.72 22.50
CA VAL A 55 5.06 -31.16 23.47
C VAL A 55 4.35 -31.32 24.82
N ARG A 56 4.85 -32.24 25.65
CA ARG A 56 4.45 -32.39 27.04
C ARG A 56 4.44 -31.00 27.68
N LYS A 57 3.29 -30.61 28.24
CA LYS A 57 3.16 -29.42 29.10
C LYS A 57 4.17 -29.54 30.24
N VAL A 58 5.29 -28.84 30.15
CA VAL A 58 6.07 -28.50 31.33
C VAL A 58 5.45 -27.23 31.86
N ALA A 59 4.86 -27.32 33.05
CA ALA A 59 4.23 -26.22 33.75
C ALA A 59 5.27 -25.13 34.05
N SER A 60 5.33 -24.10 33.21
CA SER A 60 6.05 -22.87 33.52
C SER A 60 5.21 -22.07 34.51
N LYS A 61 5.75 -21.93 35.72
CA LYS A 61 5.21 -21.05 36.78
C LYS A 61 5.04 -19.62 36.22
N PRO A 62 3.98 -18.88 36.61
CA PRO A 62 3.78 -17.52 36.13
C PRO A 62 4.85 -16.58 36.70
N ILE A 63 5.72 -16.08 35.82
CA ILE A 63 6.63 -14.98 36.13
C ILE A 63 5.79 -13.70 36.10
N LYS A 64 5.58 -13.08 37.26
CA LYS A 64 4.92 -11.77 37.39
C LYS A 64 5.72 -10.73 36.61
N ALA A 65 5.18 -10.25 35.50
CA ALA A 65 5.75 -9.16 34.72
C ALA A 65 5.65 -7.85 35.53
N LYS A 66 6.81 -7.23 35.79
CA LYS A 66 6.88 -5.84 36.27
C LYS A 66 6.50 -4.89 35.12
N PRO A 67 5.74 -3.81 35.36
CA PRO A 67 5.38 -2.86 34.33
C PRO A 67 6.60 -2.04 33.90
N VAL A 68 7.06 -2.25 32.66
CA VAL A 68 7.99 -1.33 31.98
C VAL A 68 7.20 -0.11 31.52
N LYS A 69 7.55 1.05 32.08
CA LYS A 69 6.97 2.35 31.73
C LYS A 69 7.22 2.65 30.26
N ALA A 70 6.15 2.81 29.48
CA ALA A 70 6.20 3.28 28.11
C ALA A 70 6.77 4.70 28.08
N LYS A 71 7.97 4.86 27.48
CA LYS A 71 8.51 6.18 27.16
C LYS A 71 7.83 6.65 25.87
N ALA A 72 6.97 7.67 25.99
CA ALA A 72 6.31 8.31 24.87
C ALA A 72 7.37 8.87 23.90
N VAL A 73 7.39 8.37 22.67
CA VAL A 73 8.20 8.96 21.60
C VAL A 73 7.28 9.90 20.82
N ALA A 74 7.56 11.19 20.96
CA ALA A 74 6.78 12.29 20.42
C ALA A 74 6.63 12.18 18.90
N ALA A 75 5.37 12.22 18.44
CA ALA A 75 5.03 12.42 17.05
C ALA A 75 5.44 13.84 16.62
N LYS A 76 6.51 13.94 15.84
CA LYS A 76 6.93 15.19 15.22
C LYS A 76 6.18 15.36 13.91
N THR A 77 5.01 16.00 13.98
CA THR A 77 4.27 16.51 12.83
C THR A 77 5.00 17.74 12.28
N THR A 78 5.65 17.62 11.12
CA THR A 78 6.03 18.80 10.32
C THR A 78 5.01 18.99 9.20
N ALA A 79 4.00 19.80 9.51
CA ALA A 79 3.19 20.47 8.52
C ALA A 79 4.01 21.61 7.91
N ALA A 80 4.35 21.53 6.62
CA ALA A 80 4.73 22.69 5.81
C ALA A 80 4.76 22.30 4.33
N ALA A 81 3.70 22.62 3.58
CA ALA A 81 3.78 23.16 2.23
C ALA A 81 2.41 23.21 1.58
N LYS A 82 1.87 24.43 1.43
CA LYS A 82 1.30 25.00 0.19
C LYS A 82 0.15 25.95 0.52
N LYS A 83 0.39 27.23 0.29
CA LYS A 83 -0.51 28.10 -0.50
C LYS A 83 0.20 29.41 -0.80
N GLY A 84 1.00 29.39 -1.86
CA GLY A 84 1.42 30.56 -2.60
C GLY A 84 0.92 30.45 -4.04
N ALA A 85 0.75 31.61 -4.67
CA ALA A 85 0.41 31.89 -6.06
C ALA A 85 -1.07 32.19 -6.36
N ALA A 86 -1.42 33.44 -6.10
CA ALA A 86 -2.39 34.21 -6.87
C ALA A 86 -2.02 34.21 -8.36
N LYS A 87 -3.02 34.06 -9.24
CA LYS A 87 -3.04 34.72 -10.55
C LYS A 87 -4.44 35.25 -10.85
N LYS A 88 -4.50 36.58 -10.94
CA LYS A 88 -5.59 37.39 -11.45
C LYS A 88 -5.93 37.03 -12.90
N ALA A 89 -7.23 37.02 -13.17
CA ALA A 89 -7.95 37.60 -14.32
C ALA A 89 -7.25 37.71 -15.69
N VAL A 90 -7.86 37.08 -16.71
CA VAL A 90 -8.15 37.77 -17.98
C VAL A 90 -9.57 37.39 -18.43
N LYS A 91 -10.37 38.42 -18.68
CA LYS A 91 -11.74 38.42 -19.21
C LYS A 91 -11.70 39.11 -20.58
N LYS A 92 -12.09 38.44 -21.67
CA LYS A 92 -12.56 39.01 -22.96
C LYS A 92 -13.03 37.84 -23.87
N ARG A 93 -14.34 37.67 -24.13
CA ARG A 93 -15.12 38.15 -25.31
C ARG A 93 -14.40 37.79 -26.64
N VAL A 94 -14.94 37.03 -27.60
CA VAL A 94 -16.24 37.08 -28.34
C VAL A 94 -16.46 35.74 -29.10
N PRO A 95 -17.70 35.25 -29.31
CA PRO A 95 -17.96 34.13 -30.23
C PRO A 95 -18.12 34.63 -31.68
N ALA A 96 -17.38 34.06 -32.63
CA ALA A 96 -17.58 34.29 -34.06
C ALA A 96 -17.54 32.97 -34.82
N LYS A 97 -18.70 32.42 -35.15
CA LYS A 97 -18.88 31.75 -36.44
C LYS A 97 -20.37 31.65 -36.82
N LYS A 98 -20.76 32.52 -37.74
CA LYS A 98 -21.90 32.34 -38.64
C LYS A 98 -21.41 32.77 -40.02
N ARG A 99 -21.18 31.81 -40.90
CA ARG A 99 -21.28 31.93 -42.35
C ARG A 99 -21.73 30.57 -42.85
#